data_AF-A0A0N8T7V7-F1
#
_entry.id   AF-A0A0N8T7V7-F1
#
_cell.length_a   1.000
_cell.length_b   1.000
_cell.length_c   1.000
_cell.angle_alpha   90.00
_cell.angle_beta   90.00
_cell.angle_gamma   90.00
#
_symmetry.space_group_name_H-M   'P 1'
#
loop_
_entity.id
_entity.type
_entity.pdbx_description
1 polymer ?
#
loop_
_entity_poly.entity_id
_entity_poly.type
_entity_poly.pdbx_seq_one_letter_code
_entity_poly.pdbx_strand_id
1 'polypeptide(L)'
;MNAKIPSFKINELASAIRTFIIVFAQQKSSGKTTKAINMAFKLILEGKKVAYVDLDSIRAAEDFAILSAENKSERINHYTNMSLEYSKDQKTKGLAARFSNKVIEITKEPVLKIHGSSLSSFSMKAVKERFHGYDFIIIDLPANLYNNSDEIKPEISQLFIDSDLVVFPVKAEPQELKTAPILSRYVSSLKAFCESNKEIKTNVKFCTAMCFDITKYKGKNGTIQMADTIVEYNKVYGATMPAFENPMVFRAIYPTQLGQGMTIYSSDTTETRSAQKEFNLVVQDIINQLN
;
A
#
# COMPACT_ATOMS: atom_id res chain seq x y z
N MET A 1 13.37 13.78 19.03
CA MET A 1 11.95 14.21 19.12
C MET A 1 11.17 13.20 18.32
N ASN A 2 10.39 12.35 18.98
CA ASN A 2 9.62 11.31 18.31
C ASN A 2 8.47 11.99 17.58
N ALA A 3 8.49 11.95 16.25
CA ALA A 3 7.38 12.44 15.44
C ALA A 3 6.12 11.69 15.87
N LYS A 4 5.13 12.41 16.40
CA LYS A 4 3.78 11.86 16.57
C LYS A 4 3.26 11.61 15.16
N ILE A 5 3.24 10.34 14.76
CA ILE A 5 2.53 9.88 13.58
C ILE A 5 1.07 10.37 13.75
N PRO A 6 0.47 11.03 12.76
CA PRO A 6 -0.95 11.38 12.82
C PRO A 6 -1.74 10.09 13.06
N SER A 7 -2.36 9.98 14.23
CA SER A 7 -3.24 8.87 14.57
C SER A 7 -4.58 9.16 13.92
N PHE A 8 -4.95 8.35 12.95
CA PHE A 8 -6.29 8.40 12.38
C PHE A 8 -7.30 7.77 13.34
N LYS A 9 -8.59 8.09 13.17
CA LYS A 9 -9.70 7.39 13.86
C LYS A 9 -9.87 5.95 13.33
N ILE A 10 -8.79 5.18 13.23
CA ILE A 10 -8.83 3.74 12.92
C ILE A 10 -9.42 2.96 14.12
N ASN A 11 -9.55 3.60 15.27
CA ASN A 11 -10.16 3.03 16.47
C ASN A 11 -11.64 2.65 16.29
N GLU A 12 -12.35 3.16 15.28
CA GLU A 12 -13.73 2.70 15.00
C GLU A 12 -13.78 1.37 14.22
N LEU A 13 -12.72 1.02 13.48
CA LEU A 13 -12.56 -0.34 12.91
C LEU A 13 -12.07 -1.35 13.96
N ALA A 14 -11.52 -0.88 15.08
CA ALA A 14 -10.98 -1.71 16.16
C ALA A 14 -12.06 -2.49 16.95
N SER A 15 -13.34 -2.32 16.64
CA SER A 15 -14.43 -3.16 17.14
C SER A 15 -14.91 -4.22 16.15
N ALA A 16 -14.38 -4.26 14.92
CA ALA A 16 -14.75 -5.28 13.96
C ALA A 16 -14.03 -6.60 14.31
N ILE A 17 -14.79 -7.62 14.71
CA ILE A 17 -14.30 -8.99 14.98
C ILE A 17 -13.72 -9.67 13.71
N ARG A 18 -13.66 -8.97 12.57
CA ARG A 18 -13.32 -9.54 11.25
C ARG A 18 -12.11 -8.88 10.62
N THR A 19 -11.35 -9.67 9.85
CA THR A 19 -10.22 -9.23 9.03
C THR A 19 -10.72 -8.56 7.74
N PHE A 20 -10.17 -7.39 7.40
CA PHE A 20 -10.44 -6.72 6.12
C PHE A 20 -9.45 -7.13 5.04
N ILE A 21 -9.95 -7.37 3.83
CA ILE A 21 -9.14 -7.76 2.67
C ILE A 21 -9.14 -6.67 1.63
N ILE A 22 -7.95 -6.17 1.32
CA ILE A 22 -7.73 -5.09 0.36
C ILE A 22 -6.85 -5.63 -0.78
N VAL A 23 -7.35 -5.54 -2.01
CA VAL A 23 -6.64 -6.02 -3.20
C VAL A 23 -6.17 -4.82 -4.02
N PHE A 24 -4.88 -4.77 -4.33
CA PHE A 24 -4.33 -3.81 -5.28
C PHE A 24 -4.21 -4.46 -6.66
N ALA A 25 -4.93 -3.92 -7.64
CA ALA A 25 -5.03 -4.49 -8.98
C ALA A 25 -4.76 -3.42 -10.06
N GLN A 26 -3.95 -3.75 -11.07
CA GLN A 26 -3.79 -2.95 -12.28
C GLN A 26 -3.09 -3.78 -13.36
N GLN A 27 -3.47 -3.56 -14.62
CA GLN A 27 -2.85 -4.19 -15.80
C GLN A 27 -1.40 -3.77 -16.05
N LYS A 28 -1.04 -2.55 -15.68
CA LYS A 28 0.31 -1.98 -15.85
C LYS A 28 0.99 -1.69 -14.52
N SER A 29 2.31 -1.56 -14.55
CA SER A 29 3.08 -1.07 -13.41
C SER A 29 2.77 0.40 -13.13
N SER A 30 1.88 0.62 -12.16
CA SER A 30 1.48 1.93 -11.64
C SER A 30 1.84 2.09 -10.17
N GLY A 31 2.93 1.44 -9.73
CA GLY A 31 3.43 1.47 -8.35
C GLY A 31 2.49 0.80 -7.34
N LYS A 32 1.86 -0.33 -7.73
CA LYS A 32 0.98 -1.13 -6.85
C LYS A 32 1.71 -1.65 -5.62
N THR A 33 2.81 -2.38 -5.81
CA THR A 33 3.67 -2.90 -4.75
C THR A 33 4.15 -1.79 -3.83
N THR A 34 4.57 -0.66 -4.39
CA THR A 34 4.94 0.53 -3.62
C THR A 34 3.81 1.01 -2.70
N LYS A 35 2.58 1.09 -3.20
CA LYS A 35 1.41 1.47 -2.39
C LYS A 35 1.14 0.44 -1.30
N ALA A 36 1.02 -0.81 -1.71
CA ALA A 36 0.67 -1.90 -0.82
C ALA A 36 1.66 -2.01 0.33
N ILE A 37 2.97 -1.92 0.07
CA ILE A 37 4.02 -1.97 1.09
C ILE A 37 3.94 -0.76 2.02
N ASN A 38 3.86 0.47 1.48
CA ASN A 38 3.82 1.67 2.33
C ASN A 38 2.53 1.71 3.17
N MET A 39 1.39 1.28 2.62
CA MET A 39 0.14 1.17 3.36
C MET A 39 0.23 0.12 4.47
N ALA A 40 0.76 -1.07 4.17
CA ALA A 40 0.95 -2.11 5.16
C ALA A 40 1.84 -1.61 6.31
N PHE A 41 2.92 -0.92 5.99
CA PHE A 41 3.84 -0.36 6.99
C PHE A 41 3.16 0.70 7.86
N LYS A 42 2.38 1.61 7.26
CA LYS A 42 1.59 2.62 7.99
C LYS A 42 0.63 1.97 8.99
N LEU A 43 -0.13 0.97 8.55
CA LEU A 43 -1.08 0.26 9.41
C LEU A 43 -0.37 -0.46 10.57
N ILE A 44 0.80 -1.08 10.34
CA ILE A 44 1.56 -1.71 11.42
C ILE A 44 2.09 -0.66 12.41
N LEU A 45 2.56 0.49 11.93
CA LEU A 45 2.97 1.61 12.79
C LEU A 45 1.80 2.15 13.64
N GLU A 46 0.55 1.93 13.22
CA GLU A 46 -0.66 2.23 13.97
C GLU A 46 -1.14 1.07 14.85
N GLY A 47 -0.30 0.06 15.03
CA GLY A 47 -0.55 -1.07 15.93
C GLY A 47 -1.42 -2.17 15.33
N LYS A 48 -1.65 -2.18 14.00
CA LYS A 48 -2.44 -3.21 13.34
C LYS A 48 -1.62 -4.44 12.97
N LYS A 49 -2.25 -5.60 13.05
CA LYS A 49 -1.73 -6.87 12.53
C LYS A 49 -2.07 -6.94 11.04
N VAL A 50 -1.04 -6.82 10.20
CA VAL A 50 -1.18 -6.80 8.74
C VAL A 50 -0.43 -7.98 8.11
N ALA A 51 -1.11 -8.70 7.23
CA ALA A 51 -0.51 -9.71 6.37
C ALA A 51 -0.41 -9.15 4.95
N TYR A 52 0.79 -9.24 4.36
CA TYR A 52 1.00 -8.92 2.95
C TYR A 52 1.05 -10.21 2.14
N VAL A 53 0.24 -10.30 1.09
CA VAL A 53 0.23 -11.43 0.15
C VAL A 53 0.74 -10.94 -1.20
N ASP A 54 1.88 -11.47 -1.62
CA ASP A 54 2.46 -11.19 -2.94
C ASP A 54 2.03 -12.28 -3.91
N LEU A 55 1.21 -11.91 -4.91
CA LEU A 55 0.78 -12.82 -5.97
C LEU A 55 1.56 -12.63 -7.27
N ASP A 56 2.51 -11.69 -7.31
CA ASP A 56 3.38 -11.47 -8.46
C ASP A 56 4.53 -12.50 -8.44
N SER A 57 4.77 -13.14 -9.58
CA SER A 57 5.90 -14.06 -9.75
C SER A 57 7.25 -13.36 -9.71
N ILE A 58 7.29 -12.03 -9.92
CA ILE A 58 8.51 -11.22 -9.79
C ILE A 58 8.95 -11.15 -8.31
N ARG A 59 8.05 -11.38 -7.35
CA ARG A 59 8.36 -11.42 -5.90
C ARG A 59 9.02 -10.15 -5.35
N ALA A 60 8.71 -9.00 -5.93
CA ALA A 60 9.29 -7.72 -5.53
C ALA A 60 9.03 -7.38 -4.04
N ALA A 61 7.96 -7.89 -3.45
CA ALA A 61 7.72 -7.70 -2.03
C ALA A 61 8.64 -8.59 -1.17
N GLU A 62 8.90 -9.84 -1.58
CA GLU A 62 9.85 -10.72 -0.90
C GLU A 62 11.27 -10.15 -0.95
N ASP A 63 11.71 -9.66 -2.11
CA ASP A 63 12.99 -8.95 -2.27
C ASP A 63 13.08 -7.76 -1.31
N PHE A 64 12.00 -6.98 -1.19
CA PHE A 64 11.92 -5.89 -0.23
C PHE A 64 12.10 -6.38 1.22
N ALA A 65 11.49 -7.50 1.62
CA ALA A 65 11.65 -8.03 2.98
C ALA A 65 13.08 -8.49 3.29
N ILE A 66 13.75 -9.11 2.32
CA ILE A 66 15.15 -9.51 2.44
C ILE A 66 16.03 -8.26 2.63
N LEU A 67 15.92 -7.29 1.72
CA LEU A 67 16.64 -6.02 1.79
C LEU A 67 16.34 -5.27 3.09
N SER A 68 15.10 -5.31 3.57
CA SER A 68 14.70 -4.66 4.82
C SER A 68 15.38 -5.29 6.04
N ALA A 69 15.47 -6.62 6.06
CA ALA A 69 16.16 -7.35 7.13
C ALA A 69 17.68 -7.10 7.13
N GLU A 70 18.29 -7.07 5.95
CA GLU A 70 19.70 -6.73 5.76
C GLU A 70 19.98 -5.29 6.22
N ASN A 71 19.22 -4.33 5.72
CA ASN A 71 19.35 -2.92 6.09
C ASN A 71 19.17 -2.69 7.60
N LYS A 72 18.17 -3.35 8.22
CA LYS A 72 17.95 -3.30 9.67
C LYS A 72 19.19 -3.81 10.43
N SER A 73 19.77 -4.92 9.98
CA SER A 73 20.96 -5.51 10.59
C SER A 73 22.18 -4.60 10.44
N GLU A 74 22.40 -4.01 9.27
CA GLU A 74 23.49 -3.05 9.02
C GLU A 74 23.36 -1.80 9.90
N ARG A 75 22.16 -1.23 10.01
CA ARG A 75 21.91 -0.06 10.87
C ARG A 75 22.16 -0.38 12.34
N ILE A 76 21.74 -1.55 12.82
CA ILE A 76 22.01 -2.01 14.19
C ILE A 76 23.52 -2.12 14.42
N ASN A 77 24.25 -2.77 13.51
CA ASN A 77 25.70 -2.92 13.61
C ASN A 77 26.42 -1.57 13.60
N HIS A 78 26.03 -0.68 12.69
CA HIS A 78 26.60 0.67 12.58
C HIS A 78 26.43 1.46 13.89
N TYR A 79 25.21 1.55 14.43
CA TYR A 79 24.97 2.31 15.66
C TYR A 79 25.53 1.63 16.91
N THR A 80 25.63 0.30 16.93
CA THR A 80 26.33 -0.43 17.99
C THR A 80 27.81 -0.07 18.01
N ASN A 81 28.48 -0.07 16.84
CA ASN A 81 29.88 0.29 16.72
C ASN A 81 30.13 1.75 17.14
N MET A 82 29.29 2.69 16.69
CA MET A 82 29.37 4.09 17.14
C MET A 82 29.19 4.20 18.66
N SER A 83 28.21 3.50 19.23
CA SER A 83 27.99 3.51 20.68
C SER A 83 29.23 3.02 21.44
N LEU A 84 29.85 1.93 20.99
CA LEU A 84 31.05 1.38 21.61
C LEU A 84 32.24 2.34 21.49
N GLU A 85 32.45 2.96 20.33
CA GLU A 85 33.53 3.92 20.11
C GLU A 85 33.40 5.15 21.02
N TYR A 86 32.23 5.79 21.03
CA TYR A 86 31.97 6.98 21.85
C TYR A 86 31.80 6.67 23.35
N SER A 87 31.71 5.40 23.75
CA SER A 87 31.69 5.03 25.18
C SER A 87 33.07 5.10 25.84
N LYS A 88 34.15 5.10 25.04
CA LYS A 88 35.54 5.09 25.51
C LYS A 88 36.00 6.43 26.11
N ASP A 89 35.37 7.54 25.75
CA ASP A 89 35.69 8.87 26.26
C ASP A 89 34.54 9.43 27.12
N GLN A 90 34.88 9.90 28.32
CA GLN A 90 33.93 10.49 29.26
C GLN A 90 33.18 11.70 28.69
N LYS A 91 33.80 12.49 27.81
CA LYS A 91 33.17 13.66 27.17
C LYS A 91 32.11 13.28 26.13
N THR A 92 32.17 12.05 25.58
CA THR A 92 31.27 11.60 24.51
C THR A 92 30.26 10.52 24.93
N LYS A 93 30.22 10.16 26.23
CA LYS A 93 29.21 9.24 26.79
C LYS A 93 27.75 9.59 26.45
N GLY A 94 27.43 10.89 26.37
CA GLY A 94 26.10 11.34 25.96
C GLY A 94 25.74 10.95 24.51
N LEU A 95 26.72 10.96 23.60
CA LEU A 95 26.55 10.49 22.22
C LEU A 95 26.40 8.98 22.16
N ALA A 96 27.20 8.24 22.92
CA ALA A 96 27.08 6.78 23.02
C ALA A 96 25.67 6.35 23.45
N ALA A 97 25.11 6.99 24.48
CA ALA A 97 23.74 6.73 24.93
C ALA A 97 22.70 6.99 23.83
N ARG A 98 22.89 8.04 23.00
CA ARG A 98 22.00 8.31 21.86
C ARG A 98 22.05 7.23 20.80
N PHE A 99 23.24 6.67 20.51
CA PHE A 99 23.37 5.57 19.55
C PHE A 99 22.80 4.26 20.10
N SER A 100 23.01 3.96 21.38
CA SER A 100 22.34 2.84 22.06
C SER A 100 20.81 2.94 21.97
N ASN A 101 20.24 4.13 22.20
CA ASN A 101 18.80 4.34 22.06
C ASN A 101 18.32 4.10 20.62
N LYS A 102 19.09 4.53 19.61
CA LYS A 102 18.77 4.23 18.21
C LYS A 102 18.74 2.73 17.92
N VAL A 103 19.67 1.94 18.48
CA VAL A 103 19.63 0.47 18.33
C VAL A 103 18.32 -0.08 18.89
N ILE A 104 17.93 0.34 20.10
CA ILE A 104 16.66 -0.08 20.72
C ILE A 104 15.45 0.31 19.85
N GLU A 105 15.43 1.53 19.31
CA GLU A 105 14.38 2.00 18.40
C GLU A 105 14.29 1.13 17.15
N ILE A 106 15.43 0.85 16.49
CA ILE A 106 15.49 0.02 15.28
C ILE A 106 15.05 -1.42 15.56
N THR A 107 15.49 -2.02 16.66
CA THR A 107 15.09 -3.38 17.02
C THR A 107 13.58 -3.49 17.14
N LYS A 108 12.91 -2.46 17.68
CA LYS A 108 11.46 -2.37 17.83
C LYS A 108 10.72 -1.98 16.56
N GLU A 109 11.40 -1.62 15.47
CA GLU A 109 10.75 -1.33 14.20
C GLU A 109 9.93 -2.53 13.73
N PRO A 110 8.68 -2.30 13.27
CA PRO A 110 7.82 -3.38 12.82
C PRO A 110 8.38 -4.11 11.61
N VAL A 111 8.06 -5.40 11.52
CA VAL A 111 8.44 -6.25 10.39
C VAL A 111 7.18 -6.61 9.62
N LEU A 112 7.19 -6.33 8.32
CA LEU A 112 6.13 -6.73 7.41
C LEU A 112 6.22 -8.24 7.16
N LYS A 113 5.15 -8.98 7.45
CA LYS A 113 5.08 -10.40 7.10
C LYS A 113 4.56 -10.56 5.68
N ILE A 114 5.35 -11.21 4.84
CA ILE A 114 5.05 -11.41 3.42
C ILE A 114 4.79 -12.90 3.17
N HIS A 115 3.75 -13.17 2.40
CA HIS A 115 3.40 -14.50 1.92
C HIS A 115 3.35 -14.50 0.40
N GLY A 116 4.35 -15.09 -0.24
CA GLY A 116 4.32 -15.34 -1.67
C GLY A 116 3.44 -16.54 -2.03
N SER A 117 2.59 -16.37 -3.03
CA SER A 117 1.91 -17.45 -3.76
C SER A 117 1.85 -17.11 -5.24
N SER A 118 1.76 -18.08 -6.16
CA SER A 118 1.32 -17.72 -7.51
C SER A 118 -0.18 -17.47 -7.49
N LEU A 119 -0.67 -16.71 -8.47
CA LEU A 119 -2.11 -16.51 -8.65
C LEU A 119 -2.85 -17.84 -8.89
N SER A 120 -2.24 -18.77 -9.62
CA SER A 120 -2.83 -20.08 -9.96
C SER A 120 -2.96 -21.03 -8.76
N SER A 121 -2.11 -20.91 -7.74
CA SER A 121 -2.18 -21.74 -6.53
C SER A 121 -2.81 -21.00 -5.34
N PHE A 122 -3.27 -19.77 -5.53
CA PHE A 122 -3.79 -18.94 -4.46
C PHE A 122 -5.14 -19.44 -3.95
N SER A 123 -5.28 -19.52 -2.62
CA SER A 123 -6.53 -19.80 -1.95
C SER A 123 -6.81 -18.76 -0.86
N MET A 124 -7.85 -17.96 -1.07
CA MET A 124 -8.28 -16.97 -0.08
C MET A 124 -8.63 -17.64 1.26
N LYS A 125 -9.26 -18.83 1.22
CA LYS A 125 -9.61 -19.59 2.42
C LYS A 125 -8.37 -19.95 3.24
N ALA A 126 -7.35 -20.51 2.61
CA ALA A 126 -6.10 -20.88 3.29
C ALA A 126 -5.37 -19.66 3.89
N VAL A 127 -5.40 -18.52 3.19
CA VAL A 127 -4.82 -17.26 3.69
C VAL A 127 -5.59 -16.74 4.90
N LYS A 128 -6.93 -16.74 4.86
CA LYS A 128 -7.78 -16.34 6.01
C LYS A 128 -7.53 -17.23 7.22
N GLU A 129 -7.40 -18.55 7.03
CA GLU A 129 -7.08 -19.50 8.10
C GLU A 129 -5.68 -19.25 8.68
N ARG A 130 -4.66 -19.07 7.82
CA ARG A 130 -3.28 -18.81 8.25
C ARG A 130 -3.13 -17.49 9.02
N PHE A 131 -3.83 -16.45 8.60
CA PHE A 131 -3.76 -15.11 9.19
C PHE A 131 -4.98 -14.80 10.06
N HIS A 132 -5.57 -15.82 10.68
CA HIS A 132 -6.65 -15.64 11.63
C HIS A 132 -6.27 -14.65 12.75
N GLY A 133 -7.15 -13.70 13.05
CA GLY A 133 -6.93 -12.67 14.07
C GLY A 133 -6.02 -11.52 13.62
N TYR A 134 -5.74 -11.41 12.33
CA TYR A 134 -5.17 -10.20 11.73
C TYR A 134 -6.26 -9.16 11.45
N ASP A 135 -5.90 -7.88 11.52
CA ASP A 135 -6.81 -6.79 11.23
C ASP A 135 -6.97 -6.61 9.71
N PHE A 136 -5.87 -6.76 8.96
CA PHE A 136 -5.83 -6.54 7.52
C PHE A 136 -5.03 -7.63 6.78
N ILE A 137 -5.53 -8.02 5.62
CA ILE A 137 -4.80 -8.74 4.58
C ILE A 137 -4.73 -7.84 3.35
N ILE A 138 -3.52 -7.48 2.94
CA ILE A 138 -3.26 -6.68 1.74
C ILE A 138 -2.71 -7.62 0.67
N ILE A 139 -3.37 -7.66 -0.49
CA ILE A 139 -3.01 -8.53 -1.61
C ILE A 139 -2.52 -7.69 -2.77
N ASP A 140 -1.30 -7.95 -3.24
CA ASP A 140 -0.73 -7.31 -4.43
C ASP A 140 -0.80 -8.27 -5.61
N LEU A 141 -1.54 -7.89 -6.65
CA LEU A 141 -1.70 -8.70 -7.85
C LEU A 141 -0.60 -8.43 -8.89
N PRO A 142 -0.26 -9.42 -9.74
CA PRO A 142 0.63 -9.20 -10.87
C PRO A 142 0.06 -8.14 -11.82
N ALA A 143 0.94 -7.45 -12.54
CA ALA A 143 0.58 -6.52 -13.62
C ALA A 143 0.12 -7.26 -14.89
N ASN A 144 -0.90 -8.10 -14.76
CA ASN A 144 -1.43 -8.94 -15.82
C ASN A 144 -2.85 -9.44 -15.46
N LEU A 145 -3.80 -8.51 -15.43
CA LEU A 145 -5.20 -8.79 -15.08
C LEU A 145 -5.96 -9.46 -16.22
N TYR A 146 -5.65 -9.09 -17.47
CA TYR A 146 -6.39 -9.56 -18.65
C TYR A 146 -5.80 -10.83 -19.27
N ASN A 147 -6.64 -11.60 -19.94
CA ASN A 147 -6.25 -12.67 -20.87
C ASN A 147 -5.97 -12.10 -22.28
N ASN A 148 -5.65 -12.96 -23.24
CA ASN A 148 -5.38 -12.56 -24.63
C ASN A 148 -6.61 -12.00 -25.37
N SER A 149 -7.79 -12.09 -24.77
CA SER A 149 -9.07 -11.58 -25.27
C SER A 149 -9.49 -10.27 -24.59
N ASP A 150 -8.59 -9.62 -23.85
CA ASP A 150 -8.84 -8.41 -23.06
C ASP A 150 -9.93 -8.58 -21.97
N GLU A 151 -10.17 -9.81 -21.52
CA GLU A 151 -11.08 -10.13 -20.42
C GLU A 151 -10.28 -10.39 -19.13
N ILE A 152 -10.81 -9.99 -17.98
CA ILE A 152 -10.14 -10.28 -16.70
C ILE A 152 -10.17 -11.78 -16.43
N LYS A 153 -9.04 -12.31 -15.98
CA LYS A 153 -8.89 -13.73 -15.67
C LYS A 153 -9.92 -14.19 -14.60
N PRO A 154 -10.56 -15.37 -14.77
CA PRO A 154 -11.59 -15.84 -13.84
C PRO A 154 -11.12 -15.92 -12.38
N GLU A 155 -9.90 -16.36 -12.14
CA GLU A 155 -9.31 -16.48 -10.81
C GLU A 155 -9.14 -15.12 -10.09
N ILE A 156 -8.98 -14.03 -10.84
CA ILE A 156 -8.96 -12.66 -10.30
C ILE A 156 -10.37 -12.20 -9.94
N SER A 157 -11.38 -12.62 -10.71
CA SER A 157 -12.78 -12.26 -10.44
C SER A 157 -13.26 -12.85 -9.12
N GLN A 158 -12.93 -14.13 -8.86
CA GLN A 158 -13.23 -14.76 -7.58
C GLN A 158 -12.52 -14.06 -6.43
N LEU A 159 -11.25 -13.71 -6.61
CA LEU A 159 -10.49 -12.95 -5.61
C LEU A 159 -11.14 -11.60 -5.27
N PHE A 160 -11.64 -10.88 -6.27
CA PHE A 160 -12.33 -9.62 -6.04
C PHE A 160 -13.62 -9.83 -5.26
N ILE A 161 -14.44 -10.82 -5.63
CA ILE A 161 -15.68 -11.15 -4.91
C ILE A 161 -15.40 -11.46 -3.43
N ASP A 162 -14.29 -12.17 -3.14
CA ASP A 162 -13.93 -12.58 -1.79
C ASP A 162 -13.26 -11.49 -0.93
N SER A 163 -13.06 -10.29 -1.49
CA SER A 163 -12.41 -9.14 -0.86
C SER A 163 -13.40 -8.08 -0.37
N ASP A 164 -12.97 -7.21 0.55
CA ASP A 164 -13.78 -6.07 1.02
C ASP A 164 -13.61 -4.84 0.12
N LEU A 165 -12.39 -4.66 -0.42
CA LEU A 165 -12.06 -3.51 -1.26
C LEU A 165 -11.03 -3.90 -2.33
N VAL A 166 -11.32 -3.52 -3.57
CA VAL A 166 -10.36 -3.54 -4.67
C VAL A 166 -9.98 -2.12 -5.02
N VAL A 167 -8.68 -1.82 -4.95
CA VAL A 167 -8.11 -0.53 -5.30
C VAL A 167 -7.40 -0.65 -6.65
N PHE A 168 -7.78 0.20 -7.59
CA PHE A 168 -7.16 0.34 -8.90
C PHE A 168 -6.24 1.57 -8.96
N PRO A 169 -4.92 1.38 -8.77
CA PRO A 169 -3.87 2.30 -9.19
C PRO A 169 -3.95 2.75 -10.65
N VAL A 170 -4.47 3.95 -10.95
CA VAL A 170 -4.55 4.49 -12.33
C VAL A 170 -3.63 5.71 -12.48
N LYS A 171 -2.73 5.66 -13.45
CA LYS A 171 -1.89 6.80 -13.84
C LYS A 171 -2.74 7.86 -14.54
N ALA A 172 -2.59 9.12 -14.11
CA ALA A 172 -3.38 10.24 -14.62
C ALA A 172 -2.99 10.69 -16.03
N GLU A 173 -1.86 10.20 -16.57
CA GLU A 173 -1.46 10.51 -17.93
C GLU A 173 -2.49 10.00 -18.97
N PRO A 174 -2.84 10.79 -20.01
CA PRO A 174 -3.87 10.43 -20.98
C PRO A 174 -3.68 9.06 -21.66
N GLN A 175 -2.42 8.67 -21.88
CA GLN A 175 -2.05 7.39 -22.49
C GLN A 175 -2.47 6.20 -21.63
N GLU A 176 -2.41 6.36 -20.30
CA GLU A 176 -2.63 5.32 -19.32
C GLU A 176 -4.10 5.27 -18.88
N LEU A 177 -4.81 6.40 -18.93
CA LEU A 177 -6.26 6.49 -18.71
C LEU A 177 -7.09 5.65 -19.69
N LYS A 178 -6.52 5.23 -20.83
CA LYS A 178 -7.17 4.30 -21.78
C LYS A 178 -7.55 2.96 -21.17
N THR A 179 -6.97 2.59 -20.03
CA THR A 179 -7.33 1.36 -19.29
C THR A 179 -8.59 1.51 -18.43
N ALA A 180 -8.99 2.74 -18.07
CA ALA A 180 -10.14 2.99 -17.20
C ALA A 180 -11.49 2.53 -17.81
N PRO A 181 -11.79 2.75 -19.10
CA PRO A 181 -13.00 2.21 -19.71
C PRO A 181 -13.10 0.67 -19.63
N ILE A 182 -11.97 -0.03 -19.73
CA ILE A 182 -11.94 -1.51 -19.68
C ILE A 182 -12.25 -1.97 -18.25
N LEU A 183 -11.57 -1.40 -17.25
CA LEU A 183 -11.83 -1.67 -15.83
C LEU A 183 -13.29 -1.33 -15.45
N SER A 184 -13.81 -0.19 -15.91
CA SER A 184 -15.20 0.24 -15.62
C SER A 184 -16.20 -0.78 -16.14
N ARG A 185 -16.08 -1.19 -17.42
CA ARG A 185 -16.95 -2.18 -18.04
C ARG A 185 -16.90 -3.51 -17.29
N TYR A 186 -15.69 -3.95 -16.95
CA TYR A 186 -15.53 -5.18 -16.17
C TYR A 186 -16.22 -5.10 -14.81
N VAL A 187 -16.00 -4.03 -14.04
CA VAL A 187 -16.62 -3.86 -12.72
C VAL A 187 -18.15 -3.84 -12.84
N SER A 188 -18.70 -3.17 -13.84
CA SER A 188 -20.15 -3.21 -14.12
C SER A 188 -20.63 -4.63 -14.40
N SER A 189 -19.95 -5.38 -15.28
CA SER A 189 -20.32 -6.75 -15.61
C SER A 189 -20.23 -7.69 -14.41
N LEU A 190 -19.19 -7.56 -13.59
CA LEU A 190 -19.01 -8.35 -12.37
C LEU A 190 -20.11 -8.06 -11.34
N LYS A 191 -20.46 -6.77 -11.15
CA LYS A 191 -21.58 -6.37 -10.28
C LYS A 191 -22.90 -6.97 -10.77
N ALA A 192 -23.23 -6.81 -12.06
CA ALA A 192 -24.43 -7.38 -12.65
C ALA A 192 -24.48 -8.92 -12.56
N PHE A 193 -23.33 -9.59 -12.73
CA PHE A 193 -23.21 -11.03 -12.53
C PHE A 193 -23.51 -11.42 -11.08
N CYS A 194 -22.93 -10.73 -10.09
CA CYS A 194 -23.22 -11.03 -8.69
C CYS A 194 -24.68 -10.76 -8.32
N GLU A 195 -25.29 -9.68 -8.83
CA GLU A 195 -26.70 -9.34 -8.56
C GLU A 195 -27.68 -10.36 -9.16
N SER A 196 -27.37 -10.90 -10.34
CA SER A 196 -28.20 -11.93 -10.98
C SER A 196 -28.07 -13.31 -10.33
N ASN A 197 -26.96 -13.57 -9.63
CA ASN A 197 -26.70 -14.83 -8.94
C ASN A 197 -26.94 -14.67 -7.43
N LYS A 198 -28.18 -14.95 -6.98
CA LYS A 198 -28.61 -14.78 -5.57
C LYS A 198 -27.77 -15.55 -4.53
N GLU A 199 -27.00 -16.54 -4.95
CA GLU A 199 -26.09 -17.30 -4.09
C GLU A 199 -24.77 -16.55 -3.81
N ILE A 200 -24.40 -15.57 -4.63
CA ILE A 200 -23.19 -14.78 -4.49
C ILE A 200 -23.50 -13.51 -3.69
N LYS A 201 -23.17 -13.53 -2.39
CA LYS A 201 -23.18 -12.32 -1.58
C LYS A 201 -21.89 -11.55 -1.80
N THR A 202 -21.96 -10.38 -2.43
CA THR A 202 -20.82 -9.49 -2.58
C THR A 202 -21.03 -8.19 -1.82
N ASN A 203 -20.03 -7.81 -1.02
CA ASN A 203 -19.93 -6.50 -0.38
C ASN A 203 -18.68 -5.74 -0.85
N VAL A 204 -18.03 -6.24 -1.90
CA VAL A 204 -16.77 -5.64 -2.37
C VAL A 204 -17.03 -4.25 -2.92
N LYS A 205 -16.23 -3.29 -2.45
CA LYS A 205 -16.17 -1.95 -3.03
C LYS A 205 -15.03 -1.90 -4.04
N PHE A 206 -15.23 -1.15 -5.12
CA PHE A 206 -14.20 -0.90 -6.13
C PHE A 206 -13.88 0.58 -6.10
N CYS A 207 -12.60 0.92 -5.98
CA CYS A 207 -12.16 2.32 -5.95
C CYS A 207 -10.91 2.51 -6.78
N THR A 208 -10.68 3.76 -7.20
CA THR A 208 -9.51 4.14 -7.98
C THR A 208 -8.59 5.02 -7.15
N ALA A 209 -7.30 4.68 -7.14
CA ALA A 209 -6.26 5.57 -6.64
C ALA A 209 -5.62 6.27 -7.84
N MET A 210 -6.00 7.52 -8.09
CA MET A 210 -5.42 8.33 -9.16
C MET A 210 -3.97 8.70 -8.82
N CYS A 211 -3.08 8.50 -9.79
CA CYS A 211 -1.63 8.57 -9.59
C CYS A 211 -1.01 9.66 -10.46
N PHE A 212 -0.26 10.55 -9.84
CA PHE A 212 0.34 11.71 -10.49
C PHE A 212 1.84 11.75 -10.23
N ASP A 213 2.64 12.02 -11.26
CA ASP A 213 4.07 12.26 -11.11
C ASP A 213 4.31 13.72 -10.70
N ILE A 214 4.91 13.93 -9.53
CA ILE A 214 5.18 15.28 -9.01
C ILE A 214 6.03 16.14 -9.97
N THR A 215 6.83 15.51 -10.83
CA THR A 215 7.67 16.23 -11.79
C THR A 215 6.85 16.91 -12.89
N LYS A 216 5.64 16.40 -13.16
CA LYS A 216 4.71 16.93 -14.17
C LYS A 216 3.69 17.90 -13.57
N TYR A 217 3.29 17.68 -12.32
CA TYR A 217 2.23 18.44 -11.66
C TYR A 217 2.81 19.28 -10.49
N LYS A 218 3.52 20.36 -10.81
CA LYS A 218 4.23 21.20 -9.83
C LYS A 218 3.43 22.43 -9.40
N GLY A 219 3.59 22.79 -8.12
CA GLY A 219 3.04 24.03 -7.56
C GLY A 219 1.51 24.10 -7.59
N LYS A 220 0.96 25.31 -7.39
CA LYS A 220 -0.49 25.54 -7.29
C LYS A 220 -1.25 25.06 -8.53
N ASN A 221 -0.71 25.31 -9.73
CA ASN A 221 -1.33 24.89 -10.98
C ASN A 221 -1.37 23.36 -11.10
N GLY A 222 -0.31 22.67 -10.68
CA GLY A 222 -0.27 21.22 -10.63
C GLY A 222 -1.34 20.65 -9.69
N THR A 223 -1.50 21.22 -8.49
CA THR A 223 -2.55 20.78 -7.55
C THR A 223 -3.95 20.97 -8.10
N ILE A 224 -4.23 22.09 -8.78
CA ILE A 224 -5.54 22.33 -9.42
C ILE A 224 -5.78 21.29 -10.52
N GLN A 225 -4.80 21.05 -11.40
CA GLN A 225 -4.91 20.04 -12.45
C GLN A 225 -5.16 18.63 -11.89
N MET A 226 -4.52 18.25 -10.77
CA MET A 226 -4.79 16.97 -10.12
C MET A 226 -6.26 16.87 -9.68
N ALA A 227 -6.77 17.90 -9.00
CA ALA A 227 -8.16 17.95 -8.54
C ALA A 227 -9.16 17.89 -9.70
N ASP A 228 -8.94 18.70 -10.74
CA ASP A 228 -9.79 18.71 -11.94
C ASP A 228 -9.81 17.34 -12.62
N THR A 229 -8.65 16.69 -12.75
CA THR A 229 -8.54 15.34 -13.34
C THR A 229 -9.33 14.30 -12.54
N ILE A 230 -9.31 14.37 -11.20
CA ILE A 230 -10.09 13.48 -10.33
C ILE A 230 -11.59 13.73 -10.53
N VAL A 231 -12.01 14.99 -10.58
CA VAL A 231 -13.42 15.35 -10.82
C VAL A 231 -13.89 14.84 -12.18
N GLU A 232 -13.10 15.05 -13.24
CA GLU A 232 -13.41 14.56 -14.58
C GLU A 232 -13.48 13.03 -14.63
N TYR A 233 -12.52 12.35 -13.98
CA TYR A 233 -12.54 10.90 -13.87
C TYR A 233 -13.82 10.40 -13.18
N ASN A 234 -14.20 11.01 -12.06
CA ASN A 234 -15.39 10.62 -11.30
C ASN A 234 -16.70 10.89 -12.03
N LYS A 235 -16.77 11.94 -12.87
CA LYS A 235 -17.93 12.16 -13.75
C LYS A 235 -18.18 10.99 -14.71
N VAL A 236 -17.12 10.32 -15.16
CA VAL A 236 -17.22 9.25 -16.17
C VAL A 236 -17.27 7.86 -15.54
N TYR A 237 -16.47 7.60 -14.50
CA TYR A 237 -16.27 6.26 -13.93
C TYR A 237 -16.70 6.14 -12.45
N GLY A 238 -17.20 7.22 -11.84
CA GLY A 238 -17.51 7.26 -10.41
C GLY A 238 -18.63 6.32 -9.97
N ALA A 239 -19.53 5.93 -10.88
CA ALA A 239 -20.59 4.97 -10.57
C ALA A 239 -20.06 3.53 -10.39
N THR A 240 -18.94 3.18 -11.03
CA THR A 240 -18.40 1.83 -11.04
C THR A 240 -17.22 1.70 -10.10
N MET A 241 -16.25 2.62 -10.22
CA MET A 241 -14.98 2.65 -9.49
C MET A 241 -14.59 4.11 -9.14
N PRO A 242 -15.24 4.74 -8.15
CA PRO A 242 -14.91 6.11 -7.75
C PRO A 242 -13.44 6.27 -7.37
N ALA A 243 -12.84 7.34 -7.86
CA ALA A 243 -11.53 7.80 -7.43
C ALA A 243 -11.61 8.40 -6.03
N PHE A 244 -10.60 8.08 -5.21
CA PHE A 244 -10.37 8.76 -3.94
C PHE A 244 -10.21 10.27 -4.11
N GLU A 245 -10.60 11.04 -3.10
CA GLU A 245 -10.41 12.48 -3.07
C GLU A 245 -8.93 12.83 -3.10
N ASN A 246 -8.13 12.09 -2.32
CA ASN A 246 -6.70 12.30 -2.25
C ASN A 246 -5.95 11.46 -3.29
N PRO A 247 -5.18 12.10 -4.19
CA PRO A 247 -4.37 11.38 -5.15
C PRO A 247 -3.15 10.76 -4.50
N MET A 248 -2.63 9.72 -5.15
CA MET A 248 -1.24 9.34 -4.91
C MET A 248 -0.30 10.19 -5.76
N VAL A 249 0.62 10.87 -5.08
CA VAL A 249 1.69 11.65 -5.71
C VAL A 249 2.98 10.82 -5.71
N PHE A 250 3.39 10.35 -6.88
CA PHE A 250 4.66 9.67 -7.06
C PHE A 250 5.82 10.67 -7.02
N ARG A 251 6.80 10.33 -6.19
CA ARG A 251 8.01 11.09 -5.91
C ARG A 251 9.21 10.17 -6.02
N ALA A 252 10.38 10.71 -6.36
CA ALA A 252 11.63 9.92 -6.44
C ALA A 252 11.98 9.19 -5.13
N ILE A 253 11.54 9.71 -3.98
CA ILE A 253 11.79 9.08 -2.69
C ILE A 253 11.19 7.68 -2.55
N TYR A 254 10.08 7.36 -3.23
CA TYR A 254 9.47 6.03 -3.15
C TYR A 254 10.38 4.92 -3.70
N PRO A 255 10.83 4.96 -4.97
CA PRO A 255 11.76 3.95 -5.48
C PRO A 255 13.10 3.98 -4.76
N THR A 256 13.59 5.14 -4.32
CA THR A 256 14.83 5.23 -3.53
C THR A 256 14.74 4.47 -2.21
N GLN A 257 13.64 4.64 -1.45
CA GLN A 257 13.45 3.94 -0.18
C GLN A 257 13.25 2.43 -0.41
N LEU A 258 12.42 2.05 -1.39
CA LEU A 258 12.17 0.63 -1.68
C LEU A 258 13.43 -0.11 -2.11
N GLY A 259 14.29 0.50 -2.92
CA GLY A 259 15.58 -0.08 -3.32
C GLY A 259 16.56 -0.28 -2.16
N GLN A 260 16.25 0.26 -0.98
CA GLN A 260 17.03 0.10 0.25
C GLN A 260 16.29 -0.75 1.30
N GLY A 261 15.19 -1.43 0.93
CA GLY A 261 14.37 -2.19 1.89
C GLY A 261 13.64 -1.28 2.91
N MET A 262 13.42 -0.03 2.55
CA MET A 262 12.80 0.99 3.40
C MET A 262 11.50 1.54 2.81
N THR A 263 10.69 2.17 3.66
CA THR A 263 9.45 2.86 3.26
C THR A 263 9.60 4.36 3.46
N ILE A 264 8.63 5.15 3.00
CA ILE A 264 8.62 6.59 3.29
C ILE A 264 8.53 6.88 4.80
N TYR A 265 8.19 5.88 5.63
CA TYR A 265 8.12 5.97 7.08
C TYR A 265 9.41 5.59 7.80
N SER A 266 10.44 5.13 7.06
CA SER A 266 11.73 4.73 7.62
C SER A 266 12.69 5.90 7.88
N SER A 267 12.35 7.12 7.43
CA SER A 267 13.15 8.33 7.70
C SER A 267 12.29 9.59 7.86
N ASP A 268 12.89 10.67 8.39
CA ASP A 268 12.21 11.94 8.72
C ASP A 268 12.80 13.15 7.95
N THR A 269 13.25 12.92 6.73
CA THR A 269 13.68 13.98 5.82
C THR A 269 12.51 14.89 5.42
N THR A 270 12.80 16.09 4.92
CA THR A 270 11.74 17.00 4.43
C THR A 270 10.90 16.36 3.31
N GLU A 271 11.55 15.59 2.43
CA GLU A 271 10.89 14.88 1.34
C GLU A 271 10.00 13.75 1.83
N THR A 272 10.49 12.92 2.76
CA THR A 272 9.68 11.83 3.35
C THR A 272 8.52 12.37 4.16
N ARG A 273 8.70 13.44 4.94
CA ARG A 273 7.58 14.12 5.64
C ARG A 273 6.50 14.61 4.68
N SER A 274 6.87 15.12 3.52
CA SER A 274 5.91 15.57 2.51
C SER A 274 5.15 14.38 1.91
N ALA A 275 5.88 13.32 1.51
CA ALA A 275 5.29 12.11 0.99
C ALA A 275 4.38 11.41 2.02
N GLN A 276 4.78 11.35 3.29
CA GLN A 276 4.00 10.79 4.38
C GLN A 276 2.68 11.55 4.56
N LYS A 277 2.71 12.89 4.57
CA LYS A 277 1.48 13.70 4.71
C LYS A 277 0.46 13.39 3.62
N GLU A 278 0.92 13.33 2.37
CA GLU A 278 0.07 13.02 1.21
C GLU A 278 -0.45 11.58 1.27
N PHE A 279 0.45 10.62 1.49
CA PHE A 279 0.09 9.21 1.48
C PHE A 279 -0.80 8.82 2.67
N ASN A 280 -0.64 9.47 3.82
CA ASN A 280 -1.50 9.29 4.98
C ASN A 280 -2.97 9.63 4.65
N LEU A 281 -3.23 10.65 3.83
CA LEU A 281 -4.60 10.98 3.38
C LEU A 281 -5.16 9.90 2.45
N VAL A 282 -4.33 9.35 1.55
CA VAL A 282 -4.72 8.22 0.70
C VAL A 282 -5.08 6.98 1.53
N VAL A 283 -4.28 6.66 2.56
CA VAL A 283 -4.59 5.57 3.48
C VAL A 283 -5.91 5.84 4.21
N GLN A 284 -6.16 7.07 4.65
CA GLN A 284 -7.43 7.43 5.28
C GLN A 284 -8.62 7.22 4.33
N ASP A 285 -8.50 7.62 3.06
CA ASP A 285 -9.57 7.43 2.07
C ASP A 285 -9.86 5.94 1.84
N ILE A 286 -8.81 5.12 1.73
CA ILE A 286 -8.95 3.66 1.60
C ILE A 286 -9.67 3.07 2.81
N ILE A 287 -9.26 3.46 4.02
CA ILE A 287 -9.85 2.97 5.27
C ILE A 287 -11.31 3.42 5.41
N ASN A 288 -11.64 4.65 5.01
CA ASN A 288 -13.01 5.16 4.99
C ASN A 288 -13.93 4.32 4.10
N GLN A 289 -13.41 3.70 3.03
CA GLN A 289 -14.21 2.80 2.22
C GLN A 289 -14.52 1.47 2.91
N LEU A 290 -13.78 1.06 3.93
CA LEU A 290 -14.05 -0.21 4.62
C LEU A 290 -15.14 -0.10 5.69
N ASN A 291 -15.49 1.14 6.06
CA ASN A 291 -16.60 1.47 6.96
C ASN A 291 -17.97 1.37 6.28
#